data_AF-A0A4R9QAX9-F1
#
_entry.id   AF-A0A4R9QAX9-F1
#
_cell.length_a   1.000
_cell.length_b   1.000
_cell.length_c   1.000
_cell.angle_alpha   90.00
_cell.angle_beta   90.00
_cell.angle_gamma   90.00
#
_symmetry.space_group_name_H-M   'P 1'
#
loop_
_entity.id
_entity.type
_entity.pdbx_description
1 polymer ?
#
loop_
_entity_poly.entity_id
_entity_poly.type
_entity_poly.pdbx_seq_one_letter_code
_entity_poly.pdbx_strand_id
1 'polypeptide(L)'
;MTEYKITWLEPTDREHQWLRRYTSSDKHKCATTGSFCNAMFDFGEADILYTTDGYIDGVREDRKPPDVDPRWPTACSACGRPFGAEDPFQLFSRQIYVCEATGARTTLEKAPVGSCWDAWWISERRKDGPTGSAWMVGPDHRSLTVKLPGNHDWLIDSRAKNCTMPEDNEHFCWVRHGRPEDGTLHVDKNGHTCAAGAGSIAVPGFHGFLHHGVLRDC
;
A
#
# COMPACT_ATOMS: atom_id res chain seq x y z
N MET A 1 -20.74 12.40 -12.06
CA MET A 1 -19.28 12.50 -11.84
C MET A 1 -19.04 12.41 -10.35
N THR A 2 -18.26 11.41 -9.93
CA THR A 2 -17.88 11.26 -8.53
C THR A 2 -16.54 11.95 -8.31
N GLU A 3 -16.44 12.72 -7.23
CA GLU A 3 -15.23 13.45 -6.88
C GLU A 3 -14.73 12.97 -5.51
N TYR A 4 -13.42 12.77 -5.39
CA TYR A 4 -12.76 12.40 -4.15
C TYR A 4 -11.67 13.42 -3.84
N LYS A 5 -11.80 14.10 -2.71
CA LYS A 5 -10.75 15.00 -2.24
C LYS A 5 -9.53 14.19 -1.80
N ILE A 6 -8.35 14.62 -2.23
CA ILE A 6 -7.09 14.03 -1.80
C ILE A 6 -6.85 14.37 -0.33
N THR A 7 -6.46 13.36 0.45
CA THR A 7 -6.07 13.53 1.86
C THR A 7 -4.74 12.85 2.11
N TRP A 8 -3.87 13.51 2.86
CA TRP A 8 -2.54 12.99 3.16
C TRP A 8 -2.56 12.02 4.35
N LEU A 9 -1.84 10.91 4.22
CA LEU A 9 -1.63 9.89 5.24
C LEU A 9 -0.15 9.87 5.65
N GLU A 10 0.12 10.27 6.89
CA GLU A 10 1.45 10.17 7.51
C GLU A 10 1.64 8.78 8.14
N PRO A 11 2.78 8.10 7.91
CA PRO A 11 3.10 6.88 8.63
C PRO A 11 3.31 7.15 10.12
N THR A 12 3.02 6.15 10.95
CA THR A 12 3.33 6.17 12.38
C THR A 12 4.32 5.07 12.74
N ASP A 13 4.91 5.16 13.94
CA ASP A 13 5.72 4.09 14.54
C ASP A 13 4.87 2.99 15.20
N ARG A 14 3.60 2.86 14.79
CA ARG A 14 2.66 1.87 15.33
C ARG A 14 2.22 0.92 14.22
N GLU A 15 2.04 -0.33 14.58
CA GLU A 15 1.47 -1.35 13.71
C GLU A 15 0.25 -2.00 14.36
N HIS A 16 -0.73 -2.34 13.54
CA HIS A 16 -1.81 -3.25 13.93
C HIS A 16 -1.34 -4.67 13.65
N GLN A 17 -1.51 -5.56 14.63
CA GLN A 17 -1.07 -6.94 14.60
C GLN A 17 -2.23 -7.94 14.59
N TRP A 18 -2.01 -9.08 13.95
CA TRP A 18 -2.93 -10.21 13.90
C TRP A 18 -2.19 -11.53 14.10
N LEU A 19 -2.81 -12.43 14.86
CA LEU A 19 -2.40 -13.82 14.94
C LEU A 19 -3.02 -14.57 13.76
N ARG A 20 -2.19 -14.98 12.81
CA ARG A 20 -2.61 -15.64 11.57
C ARG A 20 -2.25 -17.13 11.58
N ARG A 21 -3.22 -17.96 11.22
CA ARG A 21 -3.00 -19.36 10.80
C ARG A 21 -3.42 -19.51 9.34
N TYR A 22 -2.62 -20.20 8.55
CA TYR A 22 -2.92 -20.42 7.14
C TYR A 22 -2.42 -21.77 6.63
N THR A 23 -3.05 -22.29 5.59
CA THR A 23 -2.58 -23.44 4.80
C THR A 23 -2.41 -22.99 3.38
N SER A 24 -1.18 -23.09 2.86
CA SER A 24 -0.86 -22.68 1.48
C SER A 24 -1.64 -23.49 0.43
N SER A 25 -1.94 -22.86 -0.71
CA SER A 25 -2.82 -23.40 -1.75
C SER A 25 -2.23 -24.59 -2.52
N ASP A 26 -0.92 -24.77 -2.46
CA ASP A 26 -0.19 -25.95 -2.95
C ASP A 26 -0.47 -27.19 -2.08
N LYS A 27 -0.63 -27.01 -0.76
CA LYS A 27 -0.97 -28.08 0.19
C LYS A 27 -2.48 -28.35 0.22
N HIS A 28 -3.29 -27.29 0.18
CA HIS A 28 -4.74 -27.41 0.21
C HIS A 28 -5.41 -26.16 -0.35
N LYS A 29 -6.32 -26.36 -1.31
CA LYS A 29 -7.18 -25.29 -1.83
C LYS A 29 -8.45 -25.16 -1.00
N CYS A 30 -8.67 -23.98 -0.45
CA CYS A 30 -9.90 -23.62 0.26
C CYS A 30 -11.11 -23.79 -0.66
N ALA A 31 -12.11 -24.54 -0.21
CA ALA A 31 -13.32 -24.81 -0.98
C ALA A 31 -14.15 -23.55 -1.30
N THR A 32 -14.07 -22.51 -0.45
CA THR A 32 -14.84 -21.27 -0.62
C THR A 32 -14.13 -20.27 -1.54
N THR A 33 -12.82 -20.09 -1.38
CA THR A 33 -12.07 -19.04 -2.10
C THR A 33 -11.29 -19.57 -3.31
N GLY A 34 -11.12 -20.89 -3.44
CA GLY A 34 -10.27 -21.52 -4.45
C GLY A 34 -8.76 -21.28 -4.24
N SER A 35 -8.37 -20.61 -3.15
CA SER A 35 -7.00 -20.21 -2.83
C SER A 35 -6.52 -20.88 -1.53
N PHE A 36 -5.67 -20.23 -0.75
CA PHE A 36 -5.19 -20.73 0.55
C PHE A 36 -6.30 -20.66 1.62
N CYS A 37 -6.24 -21.56 2.62
CA CYS A 37 -7.04 -21.43 3.84
C CYS A 37 -6.36 -20.43 4.79
N ASN A 38 -7.15 -19.57 5.45
CA ASN A 38 -6.64 -18.54 6.34
C ASN A 38 -7.64 -18.17 7.43
N ALA A 39 -7.14 -17.81 8.60
CA ALA A 39 -7.87 -17.04 9.58
C ALA A 39 -6.92 -16.15 10.36
N MET A 40 -7.44 -15.01 10.82
CA MET A 40 -6.68 -14.00 11.57
C MET A 40 -7.49 -13.59 12.79
N PHE A 41 -6.83 -13.55 13.94
CA PHE A 41 -7.37 -12.97 15.17
C PHE A 41 -6.74 -11.61 15.40
N ASP A 42 -7.56 -10.60 15.71
CA ASP A 42 -7.10 -9.25 16.00
C ASP A 42 -6.33 -9.22 17.32
N PHE A 43 -5.03 -8.97 17.24
CA PHE A 43 -4.14 -9.02 18.40
C PHE A 43 -4.00 -7.65 19.09
N GLY A 44 -4.36 -6.57 18.40
CA GLY A 44 -4.18 -5.19 18.84
C GLY A 44 -2.99 -4.50 18.19
N GLU A 45 -2.46 -3.48 18.85
CA GLU A 45 -1.40 -2.63 18.31
C GLU A 45 -0.09 -2.76 19.09
N ALA A 46 1.02 -2.57 18.40
CA ALA A 46 2.35 -2.53 18.98
C ALA A 46 3.21 -1.43 18.33
N ASP A 47 4.33 -1.10 18.96
CA ASP A 47 5.35 -0.26 18.33
C ASP A 47 6.02 -1.01 17.19
N ILE A 48 6.31 -0.34 16.09
CA ILE A 48 7.12 -0.89 15.02
C ILE A 48 8.54 -1.09 15.53
N LEU A 49 9.13 -2.25 15.24
CA LEU A 49 10.56 -2.45 15.39
C LEU A 49 11.24 -2.02 14.12
N TYR A 50 12.39 -1.37 14.28
CA TYR A 50 13.25 -0.98 13.18
C TYR A 50 14.58 -1.72 13.30
N THR A 51 15.12 -2.14 12.16
CA THR A 51 16.50 -2.61 12.07
C THR A 51 17.46 -1.45 12.36
N THR A 52 18.73 -1.74 12.60
CA THR A 52 19.77 -0.70 12.78
C THR A 52 19.89 0.24 11.59
N ASP A 53 19.47 -0.22 10.41
CA ASP A 53 19.50 0.54 9.16
C ASP A 53 18.20 1.33 8.93
N GLY A 54 17.28 1.37 9.91
CA GLY A 54 16.04 2.16 9.85
C GLY A 54 14.87 1.49 9.11
N TYR A 55 15.00 0.23 8.70
CA TYR A 55 13.91 -0.48 8.04
C TYR A 55 12.95 -1.09 9.05
N ILE A 56 11.66 -1.19 8.71
CA ILE A 56 10.72 -1.99 9.50
C ILE A 56 11.23 -3.42 9.59
N ASP A 57 11.46 -3.89 10.81
CA ASP A 57 11.92 -5.25 11.07
C ASP A 57 10.78 -6.25 10.81
N GLY A 58 11.04 -7.15 9.87
CA GLY A 58 10.13 -8.24 9.52
C GLY A 58 10.25 -9.44 10.46
N VAL A 59 11.31 -9.52 11.26
CA VAL A 59 11.50 -10.59 12.25
C VAL A 59 10.69 -10.25 13.49
N ARG A 60 9.69 -11.07 13.79
CA ARG A 60 8.75 -10.81 14.90
C ARG A 60 8.56 -12.01 15.83
N GLU A 61 9.46 -12.99 15.76
CA GLU A 61 9.36 -14.21 16.56
C GLU A 61 9.38 -13.90 18.07
N ASP A 62 10.15 -12.89 18.50
CA ASP A 62 10.22 -12.49 19.92
C ASP A 62 8.89 -11.93 20.48
N ARG A 63 8.00 -11.44 19.61
CA ARG A 63 6.68 -10.89 19.98
C ARG A 63 5.54 -11.86 19.73
N LYS A 64 5.81 -12.96 19.03
CA LYS A 64 4.82 -13.94 18.67
C LYS A 64 4.44 -14.75 19.92
N PRO A 65 3.15 -14.83 20.26
CA PRO A 65 2.71 -15.69 21.36
C PRO A 65 3.09 -17.16 21.09
N PRO A 66 3.28 -17.98 22.15
CA PRO A 66 3.57 -19.39 21.97
C PRO A 66 2.43 -20.08 21.21
N ASP A 67 2.74 -21.17 20.49
CA ASP A 67 1.78 -21.89 19.64
C ASP A 67 0.56 -22.47 20.42
N VAL A 68 0.69 -22.59 21.76
CA VAL A 68 -0.40 -23.01 22.67
C VAL A 68 -1.36 -21.87 23.06
N ASP A 69 -1.12 -20.63 22.64
CA ASP A 69 -1.99 -19.50 22.95
C ASP A 69 -3.40 -19.71 22.36
N PRO A 70 -4.47 -19.64 23.18
CA PRO A 70 -5.82 -19.96 22.71
C PRO A 70 -6.40 -18.95 21.71
N ARG A 71 -5.73 -17.79 21.52
CA ARG A 71 -6.15 -16.78 20.54
C ARG A 71 -5.75 -17.15 19.11
N TRP A 72 -4.86 -18.12 18.91
CA TRP A 72 -4.56 -18.63 17.58
C TRP A 72 -5.82 -19.22 16.94
N PRO A 73 -6.20 -18.79 15.72
CA PRO A 73 -7.35 -19.36 15.03
C PRO A 73 -7.20 -20.88 14.84
N THR A 74 -8.25 -21.64 15.12
CA THR A 74 -8.22 -23.11 15.01
C THR A 74 -8.77 -23.63 13.69
N ALA A 75 -9.46 -22.79 12.92
CA ALA A 75 -10.03 -23.14 11.62
C ALA A 75 -10.05 -21.95 10.66
N CYS A 76 -10.07 -22.24 9.36
CA CYS A 76 -10.18 -21.27 8.28
C CYS A 76 -11.49 -20.46 8.41
N SER A 77 -11.40 -19.14 8.30
CA SER A 77 -12.57 -18.25 8.46
C SER A 77 -13.55 -18.35 7.28
N ALA A 78 -13.10 -18.84 6.12
CA ALA A 78 -13.91 -18.92 4.91
C ALA A 78 -14.60 -20.28 4.72
N CYS A 79 -13.95 -21.40 5.06
CA CYS A 79 -14.48 -22.74 4.83
C CYS A 79 -14.61 -23.61 6.09
N GLY A 80 -14.18 -23.12 7.26
CA GLY A 80 -14.26 -23.86 8.52
C GLY A 80 -13.30 -25.05 8.65
N ARG A 81 -12.43 -25.32 7.66
CA ARG A 81 -11.43 -26.39 7.76
C ARG A 81 -10.51 -26.14 8.97
N PRO A 82 -10.29 -27.14 9.85
CA PRO A 82 -9.36 -27.01 10.95
C PRO A 82 -7.90 -26.87 10.47
N PHE A 83 -7.10 -26.11 11.20
CA PHE A 83 -5.65 -26.06 10.99
C PHE A 83 -4.94 -27.19 11.73
N GLY A 84 -4.01 -27.85 11.06
CA GLY A 84 -3.16 -28.91 11.63
C GLY A 84 -1.90 -28.36 12.30
N ALA A 85 -1.13 -29.23 12.97
CA ALA A 85 0.10 -28.84 13.66
C ALA A 85 1.15 -28.20 12.72
N GLU A 86 1.22 -28.66 11.48
CA GLU A 86 2.15 -28.17 10.45
C GLU A 86 1.70 -26.88 9.76
N ASP A 87 0.50 -26.37 10.05
CA ASP A 87 0.01 -25.12 9.47
C ASP A 87 0.65 -23.92 10.19
N PRO A 88 1.37 -23.03 9.47
CA PRO A 88 2.19 -21.98 10.09
C PRO A 88 1.43 -21.06 11.04
N PHE A 89 2.11 -20.72 12.14
CA PHE A 89 1.76 -19.64 13.06
C PHE A 89 2.52 -18.38 12.65
N GLN A 90 1.80 -17.32 12.30
CA GLN A 90 2.40 -16.07 11.83
C GLN A 90 1.86 -14.87 12.62
N LEU A 91 2.75 -14.04 13.16
CA LEU A 91 2.40 -12.70 13.63
C LEU A 91 2.42 -11.75 12.42
N PHE A 92 1.23 -11.47 11.88
CA PHE A 92 1.05 -10.59 10.74
C PHE A 92 0.84 -9.16 11.23
N SER A 93 1.35 -8.16 10.52
CA SER A 93 1.12 -6.77 10.90
C SER A 93 1.04 -5.84 9.69
N ARG A 94 0.48 -4.66 9.93
CA ARG A 94 0.41 -3.55 8.99
C ARG A 94 0.72 -2.26 9.74
N GLN A 95 1.57 -1.42 9.19
CA GLN A 95 1.82 -0.07 9.71
C GLN A 95 0.51 0.73 9.72
N ILE A 96 0.33 1.50 10.80
CA ILE A 96 -0.77 2.43 10.98
C ILE A 96 -0.36 3.79 10.42
N TYR A 97 -1.28 4.42 9.72
CA TYR A 97 -1.17 5.75 9.15
C TYR A 97 -2.22 6.66 9.77
N VAL A 98 -1.93 7.95 9.86
CA VAL A 98 -2.83 9.00 10.34
C VAL A 98 -3.16 9.94 9.19
N CYS A 99 -4.45 10.17 8.95
CA CYS A 99 -4.90 11.22 8.06
C CYS A 99 -4.69 12.58 8.72
N GLU A 100 -3.77 13.38 8.19
CA GLU A 100 -3.38 14.66 8.79
C GLU A 100 -4.59 15.60 8.98
N ALA A 101 -5.48 15.63 7.98
CA ALA A 101 -6.65 16.50 7.98
C ALA A 101 -7.72 16.12 9.03
N THR A 102 -7.76 14.87 9.50
CA THR A 102 -8.87 14.37 10.36
C THR A 102 -8.41 13.68 11.64
N GLY A 103 -7.13 13.33 11.76
CA GLY A 103 -6.61 12.47 12.82
C GLY A 103 -7.05 11.00 12.72
N ALA A 104 -7.81 10.62 11.68
CA ALA A 104 -8.30 9.25 11.52
C ALA A 104 -7.13 8.28 11.28
N ARG A 105 -7.15 7.15 11.98
CA ARG A 105 -6.12 6.10 11.90
C ARG A 105 -6.57 4.99 10.95
N THR A 106 -5.69 4.54 10.08
CA THR A 106 -5.99 3.44 9.13
C THR A 106 -4.73 2.63 8.78
N THR A 107 -4.91 1.57 8.00
CA THR A 107 -3.83 0.88 7.30
C THR A 107 -4.00 1.17 5.81
N LEU A 108 -2.93 1.09 5.00
CA LEU A 108 -3.03 1.36 3.56
C LEU A 108 -4.04 0.45 2.83
N GLU A 109 -4.25 -0.77 3.32
CA GLU A 109 -5.25 -1.70 2.79
C GLU A 109 -6.69 -1.21 2.99
N LYS A 110 -6.97 -0.51 4.10
CA LYS A 110 -8.28 0.03 4.47
C LYS A 110 -8.41 1.53 4.24
N ALA A 111 -7.40 2.16 3.66
CA ALA A 111 -7.42 3.60 3.39
C ALA A 111 -8.60 3.95 2.47
N PRO A 112 -9.36 5.02 2.75
CA PRO A 112 -10.46 5.45 1.88
C PRO A 112 -9.95 5.95 0.53
N VAL A 113 -10.80 5.91 -0.50
CA VAL A 113 -10.51 6.50 -1.81
C VAL A 113 -10.11 7.98 -1.66
N GLY A 114 -9.08 8.39 -2.39
CA GLY A 114 -8.49 9.72 -2.27
C GLY A 114 -7.40 9.85 -1.20
N SER A 115 -7.16 8.82 -0.39
CA SER A 115 -5.97 8.79 0.48
C SER A 115 -4.70 8.80 -0.36
N CYS A 116 -3.74 9.63 0.02
CA CYS A 116 -2.42 9.73 -0.59
C CYS A 116 -1.34 9.53 0.46
N TRP A 117 -0.28 8.81 0.12
CA TRP A 117 0.87 8.55 1.00
C TRP A 117 2.16 8.54 0.21
N ASP A 118 3.28 8.75 0.91
CA ASP A 118 4.60 8.43 0.38
C ASP A 118 4.86 6.92 0.51
N ALA A 119 5.11 6.26 -0.61
CA ALA A 119 5.67 4.91 -0.62
C ALA A 119 7.18 5.01 -0.32
N TRP A 120 7.53 5.48 0.87
CA TRP A 120 8.91 5.80 1.30
C TRP A 120 9.88 4.63 1.10
N TRP A 121 9.39 3.39 1.20
CA TRP A 121 10.17 2.18 0.92
C TRP A 121 10.62 2.06 -0.55
N ILE A 122 10.08 2.87 -1.46
CA ILE A 122 10.52 3.01 -2.86
C ILE A 122 11.57 4.10 -2.97
N SER A 123 11.37 5.27 -2.38
CA SER A 123 12.30 6.41 -2.45
C SER A 123 13.57 6.21 -1.62
N GLU A 124 13.49 5.48 -0.50
CA GLU A 124 14.58 5.28 0.48
C GLU A 124 15.30 3.91 0.38
N ARG A 125 15.08 3.15 -0.69
CA ARG A 125 15.52 1.75 -0.78
C ARG A 125 17.05 1.60 -1.06
N ARG A 126 17.95 1.90 -0.09
CA ARG A 126 19.21 1.15 0.31
C ARG A 126 20.23 1.94 1.18
N LYS A 127 21.13 1.15 1.82
CA LYS A 127 22.22 1.42 2.79
C LYS A 127 23.14 2.63 2.58
N ASP A 128 23.32 3.12 1.35
CA ASP A 128 24.40 4.06 1.02
C ASP A 128 23.93 5.38 0.36
N GLY A 129 22.62 5.69 0.39
CA GLY A 129 22.06 6.97 -0.08
C GLY A 129 20.77 6.86 -0.88
N PRO A 130 20.13 7.99 -1.26
CA PRO A 130 18.86 8.00 -1.96
C PRO A 130 19.06 7.59 -3.42
N THR A 131 18.88 6.31 -3.70
CA THR A 131 18.48 5.86 -5.04
C THR A 131 17.33 4.87 -4.88
N GLY A 132 16.13 5.41 -4.66
CA GLY A 132 14.93 4.71 -5.12
C GLY A 132 15.06 4.37 -6.60
N SER A 133 14.18 3.52 -7.15
CA SER A 133 14.13 3.37 -8.60
C SER A 133 13.90 4.76 -9.20
N ALA A 134 14.93 5.38 -9.78
CA ALA A 134 14.91 6.82 -10.07
C ALA A 134 13.69 7.26 -10.90
N TRP A 135 13.21 6.35 -11.74
CA TRP A 135 12.00 6.47 -12.56
C TRP A 135 10.66 6.27 -11.80
N MET A 136 10.69 6.12 -10.47
CA MET A 136 9.54 6.01 -9.56
C MET A 136 9.57 7.06 -8.43
N VAL A 137 10.49 8.02 -8.50
CA VAL A 137 10.68 9.05 -7.49
C VAL A 137 10.42 10.40 -8.15
N GLY A 138 9.47 11.16 -7.61
CA GLY A 138 9.14 12.47 -8.15
C GLY A 138 10.11 13.57 -7.68
N PRO A 139 9.85 14.83 -8.07
CA PRO A 139 10.81 15.93 -7.94
C PRO A 139 11.15 16.36 -6.50
N ASP A 140 10.35 15.95 -5.50
CA ASP A 140 10.57 16.23 -4.08
C ASP A 140 11.16 15.03 -3.31
N HIS A 141 11.73 14.06 -4.03
CA HIS A 141 12.29 12.81 -3.49
C HIS A 141 11.28 11.85 -2.84
N ARG A 142 9.99 12.02 -3.12
CA ARG A 142 8.92 11.10 -2.68
C ARG A 142 8.37 10.25 -3.82
N SER A 143 7.74 9.14 -3.45
CA SER A 143 7.05 8.21 -4.35
C SER A 143 5.56 8.18 -4.00
N LEU A 144 4.80 9.13 -4.52
CA LEU A 144 3.41 9.34 -4.13
C LEU A 144 2.47 8.28 -4.70
N THR A 145 1.66 7.69 -3.83
CA THR A 145 0.59 6.76 -4.19
C THR A 145 -0.77 7.32 -3.78
N VAL A 146 -1.80 7.08 -4.58
CA VAL A 146 -3.20 7.44 -4.29
C VAL A 146 -4.10 6.21 -4.32
N LYS A 147 -4.96 6.07 -3.31
CA LYS A 147 -6.03 5.07 -3.29
C LYS A 147 -7.14 5.47 -4.27
N LEU A 148 -7.41 4.59 -5.23
CA LEU A 148 -8.46 4.71 -6.23
C LEU A 148 -9.71 3.89 -5.84
N PRO A 149 -10.87 4.14 -6.49
CA PRO A 149 -12.02 3.26 -6.40
C PRO A 149 -11.69 1.79 -6.70
N GLY A 150 -12.44 0.86 -6.12
CA GLY A 150 -12.22 -0.58 -6.32
C GLY A 150 -11.02 -1.16 -5.55
N ASN A 151 -10.47 -0.42 -4.58
CA ASN A 151 -9.25 -0.79 -3.83
C ASN A 151 -8.01 -0.97 -4.74
N HIS A 152 -7.91 -0.14 -5.76
CA HIS A 152 -6.71 0.00 -6.58
C HIS A 152 -5.80 1.09 -6.01
N ASP A 153 -4.50 0.95 -6.21
CA ASP A 153 -3.51 1.95 -5.82
C ASP A 153 -2.82 2.47 -7.09
N TRP A 154 -2.71 3.80 -7.21
CA TRP A 154 -1.97 4.45 -8.28
C TRP A 154 -0.71 5.10 -7.74
N LEU A 155 0.44 4.50 -8.05
CA LEU A 155 1.75 5.10 -7.83
C LEU A 155 1.98 6.15 -8.92
N ILE A 156 1.71 7.42 -8.60
CA ILE A 156 1.75 8.56 -9.52
C ILE A 156 3.12 8.67 -10.18
N ASP A 157 4.17 8.48 -9.41
CA ASP A 157 5.54 8.66 -9.88
C ASP A 157 6.05 7.47 -10.72
N SER A 158 5.26 6.40 -10.88
CA SER A 158 5.65 5.23 -11.69
C SER A 158 5.36 5.40 -13.18
N ARG A 159 5.79 4.41 -13.97
CA ARG A 159 5.45 4.32 -15.39
C ARG A 159 4.10 3.65 -15.60
N ALA A 160 3.31 4.23 -16.49
CA ALA A 160 2.11 3.59 -17.01
C ALA A 160 2.49 2.30 -17.77
N LYS A 161 1.62 1.28 -17.71
CA LYS A 161 1.83 0.00 -18.42
C LYS A 161 2.02 0.16 -19.93
N ASN A 162 1.44 1.22 -20.51
CA ASN A 162 1.53 1.56 -21.93
C ASN A 162 2.52 2.71 -22.20
N CYS A 163 3.51 2.93 -21.33
CA CYS A 163 4.59 3.89 -21.53
C CYS A 163 5.23 3.73 -22.93
N THR A 164 5.38 4.85 -23.66
CA THR A 164 5.97 4.85 -25.00
C THR A 164 7.46 5.22 -25.03
N MET A 165 8.05 5.51 -23.86
CA MET A 165 9.48 5.84 -23.71
C MET A 165 10.15 5.00 -22.60
N PRO A 166 10.00 3.66 -22.58
CA PRO A 166 10.45 2.84 -21.45
C PRO A 166 11.97 2.87 -21.21
N GLU A 167 12.78 3.29 -22.18
CA GLU A 167 14.23 3.40 -22.04
C GLU A 167 14.70 4.77 -21.53
N ASP A 168 13.79 5.75 -21.45
CA ASP A 168 14.09 7.09 -20.95
C ASP A 168 13.83 7.14 -19.43
N ASN A 169 14.87 7.36 -18.64
CA ASN A 169 14.77 7.40 -17.17
C ASN A 169 14.48 8.80 -16.61
N GLU A 170 14.37 9.83 -17.45
CA GLU A 170 14.07 11.20 -17.07
C GLU A 170 12.60 11.58 -17.29
N HIS A 171 11.92 10.93 -18.24
CA HIS A 171 10.51 11.19 -18.49
C HIS A 171 9.61 10.63 -17.38
N PHE A 172 8.45 11.28 -17.19
CA PHE A 172 7.36 10.76 -16.34
C PHE A 172 6.14 10.44 -17.20
N CYS A 173 5.46 9.32 -16.94
CA CYS A 173 4.19 9.03 -17.62
C CYS A 173 3.07 9.99 -17.18
N TRP A 174 3.13 10.39 -15.90
CA TRP A 174 2.25 11.32 -15.23
C TRP A 174 3.12 12.39 -14.59
N VAL A 175 2.99 13.64 -15.03
CA VAL A 175 3.76 14.75 -14.46
C VAL A 175 2.95 15.32 -13.30
N ARG A 176 3.48 15.24 -12.08
CA ARG A 176 2.82 15.80 -10.91
C ARG A 176 3.34 17.19 -10.54
N HIS A 177 2.45 17.98 -9.98
CA HIS A 177 2.68 19.32 -9.46
C HIS A 177 2.02 19.47 -8.10
N GLY A 178 2.47 20.44 -7.32
CA GLY A 178 1.90 20.72 -6.00
C GLY A 178 2.16 19.59 -4.99
N ARG A 179 1.40 19.60 -3.89
CA ARG A 179 1.55 18.66 -2.77
C ARG A 179 0.19 18.14 -2.30
N PRO A 180 0.11 16.91 -1.76
CA PRO A 180 -1.13 16.41 -1.17
C PRO A 180 -1.52 17.15 0.11
N GLU A 181 -0.55 17.59 0.92
CA GLU A 181 -0.78 18.23 2.23
C GLU A 181 -1.50 19.58 2.12
N ASP A 182 -1.20 20.38 1.10
CA ASP A 182 -1.83 21.68 0.85
C ASP A 182 -3.05 21.61 -0.08
N GLY A 183 -3.42 20.40 -0.54
CA GLY A 183 -4.53 20.18 -1.44
C GLY A 183 -4.31 20.67 -2.88
N THR A 184 -3.06 20.93 -3.28
CA THR A 184 -2.75 21.43 -4.63
C THR A 184 -2.32 20.35 -5.61
N LEU A 185 -2.13 19.10 -5.14
CA LEU A 185 -1.67 17.97 -5.96
C LEU A 185 -2.43 17.91 -7.29
N HIS A 186 -1.68 17.93 -8.39
CA HIS A 186 -2.22 17.95 -9.75
C HIS A 186 -1.35 17.04 -10.63
N VAL A 187 -1.97 16.31 -11.55
CA VAL A 187 -1.28 15.43 -12.50
C VAL A 187 -1.73 15.75 -13.91
N ASP A 188 -0.76 16.02 -14.79
CA ASP A 188 -1.01 16.29 -16.21
C ASP A 188 0.15 15.78 -17.09
N LYS A 189 0.29 16.38 -18.28
CA LYS A 189 1.34 16.12 -19.28
C LYS A 189 2.27 17.31 -19.47
N ASN A 190 2.22 18.32 -18.60
CA ASN A 190 3.03 19.52 -18.70
C ASN A 190 4.42 19.28 -18.10
N GLY A 191 5.33 18.74 -18.91
CA GLY A 191 6.70 18.44 -18.52
C GLY A 191 7.34 17.43 -19.47
N HIS A 192 8.48 16.84 -19.07
CA HIS A 192 9.10 15.77 -19.84
C HIS A 192 8.29 14.48 -19.70
N THR A 193 7.53 14.14 -20.74
CA THR A 193 6.53 13.07 -20.66
C THR A 193 6.39 12.28 -21.95
N CYS A 194 5.97 11.02 -21.85
CA CYS A 194 5.73 10.15 -23.01
C CYS A 194 4.31 10.34 -23.58
N ALA A 195 3.90 9.55 -24.58
CA ALA A 195 2.55 9.65 -25.15
C ALA A 195 1.46 8.93 -24.32
N ALA A 196 1.84 8.20 -23.28
CA ALA A 196 0.93 7.41 -22.46
C ALA A 196 0.08 8.27 -21.50
N GLY A 197 -1.09 7.75 -21.12
CA GLY A 197 -1.87 8.19 -19.97
C GLY A 197 -2.66 9.49 -20.12
N ALA A 198 -2.25 10.44 -20.97
CA ALA A 198 -2.92 11.74 -21.15
C ALA A 198 -3.20 12.52 -19.83
N GLY A 199 -2.45 12.25 -18.75
CA GLY A 199 -2.70 12.82 -17.41
C GLY A 199 -3.78 12.10 -16.60
N SER A 200 -4.33 11.00 -17.13
CA SER A 200 -5.38 10.18 -16.52
C SER A 200 -4.88 8.82 -16.03
N ILE A 201 -5.66 8.19 -15.16
CA ILE A 201 -5.47 6.80 -14.71
C ILE A 201 -6.73 5.99 -15.02
N ALA A 202 -6.56 4.77 -15.51
CA ALA A 202 -7.64 3.84 -15.78
C ALA A 202 -7.40 2.50 -15.08
N VAL A 203 -8.37 2.08 -14.28
CA VAL A 203 -8.44 0.78 -13.60
C VAL A 203 -9.83 0.19 -13.80
N PRO A 204 -10.06 -1.12 -13.56
CA PRO A 204 -11.40 -1.68 -13.65
C PRO A 204 -12.42 -0.88 -12.82
N GLY A 205 -13.43 -0.33 -13.50
CA GLY A 205 -14.51 0.45 -12.87
C GLY A 205 -14.19 1.92 -12.56
N PHE A 206 -13.03 2.46 -12.97
CA PHE A 206 -12.71 3.88 -12.81
C PHE A 206 -11.75 4.39 -13.88
N HIS A 207 -12.06 5.52 -14.51
CA HIS A 207 -11.14 6.23 -15.41
C HIS A 207 -11.20 7.72 -15.09
N GLY A 208 -10.11 8.30 -14.57
CA GLY A 208 -10.18 9.65 -14.04
C GLY A 208 -8.89 10.45 -14.07
N PHE A 209 -9.01 11.69 -13.61
CA PHE A 209 -7.95 12.68 -13.51
C PHE A 209 -7.75 13.13 -12.07
N LEU A 210 -6.53 13.49 -11.71
CA LEU A 210 -6.22 14.13 -10.43
C LEU A 210 -5.84 15.58 -10.71
N HIS A 211 -6.76 16.50 -10.46
CA HIS A 211 -6.54 17.92 -10.68
C HIS A 211 -6.84 18.72 -9.41
N HIS A 212 -5.83 19.48 -8.94
CA HIS A 212 -5.97 20.45 -7.84
C HIS A 212 -6.57 19.83 -6.56
N GLY A 213 -5.97 18.72 -6.12
CA GLY A 213 -6.37 18.00 -4.92
C GLY A 213 -7.67 17.21 -5.04
N VAL A 214 -8.19 17.01 -6.26
CA VAL A 214 -9.43 16.24 -6.48
C VAL A 214 -9.23 15.18 -7.55
N LEU A 215 -9.52 13.93 -7.18
CA LEU A 215 -9.63 12.79 -8.08
C LEU A 215 -11.06 12.73 -8.63
N ARG A 216 -11.22 12.81 -9.96
CA ARG A 216 -12.53 12.90 -10.63
C ARG A 216 -12.63 11.87 -11.74
N ASP A 217 -13.77 11.19 -11.81
CA ASP A 217 -14.13 10.29 -12.91
C ASP A 217 -14.45 11.09 -14.18
N CYS A 218 -14.18 10.50 -15.36
CA CYS A 218 -14.43 11.12 -16.67
C CYS A 218 -15.90 11.10 -17.09
#